data_AF-A0A1E4ENS3-F1
#
_entry.id   AF-A0A1E4ENS3-F1
#
_cell.length_a   1.000
_cell.length_b   1.000
_cell.length_c   1.000
_cell.angle_alpha   90.00
_cell.angle_beta   90.00
_cell.angle_gamma   90.00
#
_symmetry.space_group_name_H-M   'P 1'
#
loop_
_entity.id
_entity.type
_entity.pdbx_description
1 polymer ?
#
loop_
_entity_poly.entity_id
_entity_poly.type
_entity_poly.pdbx_seq_one_letter_code
_entity_poly.pdbx_strand_id
1 'polypeptide(L)'
;MTRQIIRLTGEDRVPFLQGLVTNDVTRAPCWAAILTPQGKYLADFLVIPDGDALLIDVDARLADDLIRRLSMYKLRSKVALEAVDMPVARGTGPAPEGAVADPRHPALGWRHYGVAGDDGTDWDAIRVAHCIPETLVELIPNDTYILEAGFERLHGVDFRKGCYVGQEVTARMKHKTELRKGLTTLRIDGAAPIGTPITAEGREVGTVFTQSGGQAIAHVRHDRVAPDMQAGEARLSPL
;
A
#
# COMPACT_ATOMS: atom_id res chain seq x y z
N MET A 1 -5.97 -2.87 12.15
CA MET A 1 -4.60 -3.01 11.62
C MET A 1 -3.61 -2.43 12.63
N THR A 2 -2.69 -3.25 13.14
CA THR A 2 -1.66 -2.78 14.10
C THR A 2 -0.51 -2.13 13.34
N ARG A 3 -0.11 -0.93 13.76
CA ARG A 3 0.97 -0.16 13.13
C ARG A 3 2.20 -0.15 14.04
N GLN A 4 3.38 -0.12 13.44
CA GLN A 4 4.64 0.12 14.13
C GLN A 4 5.27 1.38 13.54
N ILE A 5 5.75 2.28 14.39
CA ILE A 5 6.52 3.43 13.96
C ILE A 5 8.00 3.11 14.05
N ILE A 6 8.73 3.37 12.96
CA ILE A 6 10.19 3.33 12.92
C ILE A 6 10.67 4.76 12.75
N ARG A 7 11.45 5.25 13.71
CA ARG A 7 12.09 6.56 13.65
C ARG A 7 13.41 6.44 12.90
N LEU A 8 13.55 7.20 11.82
CA LEU A 8 14.76 7.31 11.02
C LEU A 8 15.42 8.67 11.25
N THR A 9 16.57 8.67 11.92
CA THR A 9 17.33 9.89 12.25
C THR A 9 18.69 9.90 11.55
N GLY A 10 19.40 11.03 11.65
CA GLY A 10 20.75 11.22 11.10
C GLY A 10 20.81 12.19 9.91
N GLU A 11 22.02 12.66 9.60
CA GLU A 11 22.24 13.65 8.53
C GLU A 11 21.86 13.13 7.14
N ASP A 12 22.03 11.82 6.92
CA ASP A 12 21.78 11.17 5.63
C ASP A 12 20.35 10.62 5.50
N ARG A 13 19.45 10.82 6.47
CA ARG A 13 18.15 10.12 6.53
C ARG A 13 17.30 10.26 5.26
N VAL A 14 17.25 11.46 4.70
CA VAL A 14 16.47 11.79 3.49
C VAL A 14 17.11 11.13 2.27
N PRO A 15 18.38 11.43 1.90
CA PRO A 15 19.01 10.80 0.72
C PRO A 15 19.08 9.28 0.84
N PHE A 16 19.30 8.74 2.04
CA PHE A 16 19.27 7.30 2.31
C PHE A 16 17.93 6.67 1.93
N LEU A 17 16.82 7.17 2.49
CA LEU A 17 15.50 6.61 2.20
C LEU A 17 15.06 6.89 0.75
N GLN A 18 15.40 8.07 0.23
CA GLN A 18 15.08 8.48 -1.14
C GLN A 18 15.62 7.51 -2.18
N GLY A 19 16.81 6.94 -1.97
CA GLY A 19 17.42 5.95 -2.88
C GLY A 19 16.85 4.53 -2.77
N LEU A 20 15.94 4.26 -1.83
CA LEU A 20 15.47 2.90 -1.52
C LEU A 20 13.98 2.68 -1.78
N VAL A 21 13.19 3.74 -1.88
CA VAL A 21 11.73 3.66 -1.91
C VAL A 21 11.12 4.25 -3.19
N THR A 22 9.89 3.86 -3.50
CA THR A 22 9.21 4.17 -4.76
C THR A 22 8.77 5.63 -4.92
N ASN A 23 8.62 6.38 -3.83
CA ASN A 23 8.09 7.74 -3.84
C ASN A 23 9.12 8.79 -3.38
N ASP A 24 8.86 10.06 -3.68
CA ASP A 24 9.73 11.17 -3.32
C ASP A 24 9.54 11.58 -1.86
N VAL A 25 10.46 11.11 -1.00
CA VAL A 25 10.41 11.38 0.45
C VAL A 25 10.75 12.82 0.81
N THR A 26 11.29 13.61 -0.14
CA THR A 26 11.48 15.05 0.06
C THR A 26 10.16 15.82 0.07
N ARG A 27 9.08 15.17 -0.39
CA ARG A 27 7.72 15.71 -0.44
C ARG A 27 6.81 15.06 0.60
N ALA A 28 7.39 14.44 1.64
CA ALA A 28 6.64 13.86 2.75
C ALA A 28 5.68 14.90 3.38
N PRO A 29 4.48 14.50 3.86
CA PRO A 29 4.03 13.13 4.02
C PRO A 29 3.69 12.43 2.71
N CYS A 30 4.11 11.16 2.56
CA CYS A 30 3.87 10.38 1.35
C CYS A 30 3.71 8.88 1.66
N TRP A 31 3.01 8.16 0.79
CA TRP A 31 3.00 6.69 0.81
C TRP A 31 4.07 6.15 -0.13
N ALA A 32 4.81 5.13 0.30
CA ALA A 32 5.88 4.55 -0.50
C ALA A 32 6.00 3.05 -0.22
N ALA A 33 6.70 2.34 -1.11
CA ALA A 33 7.12 0.97 -0.88
C ALA A 33 8.62 0.79 -1.10
N ILE A 34 9.18 -0.20 -0.43
CA ILE A 34 10.46 -0.80 -0.77
C ILE A 34 10.22 -2.03 -1.64
N LEU A 35 11.04 -2.21 -2.68
CA LEU A 35 10.90 -3.30 -3.64
C LEU A 35 12.11 -4.23 -3.62
N THR A 36 11.94 -5.42 -4.18
CA THR A 36 13.07 -6.26 -4.60
C THR A 36 13.77 -5.61 -5.81
N PRO A 37 15.02 -6.00 -6.11
CA PRO A 37 15.68 -5.60 -7.36
C PRO A 37 14.87 -5.98 -8.62
N GLN A 38 14.04 -7.02 -8.53
CA GLN A 38 13.13 -7.46 -9.59
C GLN A 38 11.80 -6.68 -9.63
N GLY A 39 11.66 -5.61 -8.85
CA GLY A 39 10.47 -4.75 -8.83
C GLY A 39 9.25 -5.35 -8.12
N LYS A 40 9.43 -6.39 -7.30
CA LYS A 40 8.36 -6.97 -6.48
C LYS A 40 8.21 -6.19 -5.19
N TYR A 41 6.97 -6.01 -4.74
CA TYR A 41 6.64 -5.41 -3.46
C TYR A 41 7.28 -6.18 -2.29
N LEU A 42 7.80 -5.48 -1.29
CA LEU A 42 8.27 -6.08 -0.03
C LEU A 42 7.51 -5.53 1.17
N ALA A 43 7.38 -4.21 1.28
CA ALA A 43 6.59 -3.53 2.30
C ALA A 43 6.18 -2.14 1.80
N ASP A 44 5.01 -1.67 2.23
CA ASP A 44 4.57 -0.29 2.10
C ASP A 44 4.47 0.39 3.46
N PHE A 45 4.61 1.70 3.45
CA PHE A 45 4.58 2.53 4.64
C PHE A 45 4.30 3.98 4.28
N LEU A 46 3.84 4.73 5.27
CA LEU A 46 3.80 6.19 5.17
C LEU A 46 5.10 6.74 5.72
N VAL A 47 5.62 7.77 5.06
CA VAL A 47 6.77 8.54 5.51
C VAL A 47 6.24 9.88 5.97
N ILE A 48 6.50 10.24 7.23
CA ILE A 48 6.00 11.46 7.87
C ILE A 48 7.18 12.27 8.38
N PRO A 49 7.26 13.58 8.09
CA PRO A 49 8.30 14.43 8.65
C PRO A 49 8.08 14.64 10.15
N ASP A 50 9.15 14.51 10.95
CA ASP A 50 9.14 14.77 12.40
C ASP A 50 10.44 15.50 12.79
N GLY A 51 10.46 16.82 12.66
CA GLY A 51 11.65 17.63 12.96
C GLY A 51 12.89 17.19 12.18
N ASP A 52 13.91 16.71 12.91
CA ASP A 52 15.16 16.18 12.35
C ASP A 52 15.12 14.66 12.06
N ALA A 53 13.93 14.07 12.08
CA ALA A 53 13.66 12.67 11.79
C ALA A 53 12.65 12.50 10.64
N LEU A 54 12.57 11.26 10.14
CA LEU A 54 11.43 10.76 9.38
C LEU A 54 10.79 9.63 10.19
N LEU A 55 9.47 9.66 10.35
CA LEU A 55 8.72 8.52 10.86
C LEU A 55 8.28 7.64 9.70
N ILE A 56 8.50 6.34 9.84
CA ILE A 56 8.03 5.30 8.93
C ILE A 56 6.90 4.56 9.65
N ASP A 57 5.67 4.83 9.23
CA ASP A 57 4.45 4.17 9.69
C ASP A 57 4.22 2.92 8.83
N VAL A 58 4.49 1.74 9.38
CA VAL A 58 4.42 0.44 8.68
C VAL A 58 3.45 -0.52 9.39
N ASP A 59 2.96 -1.53 8.69
CA ASP A 59 2.27 -2.66 9.33
C ASP A 59 3.23 -3.34 10.32
N ALA A 60 2.80 -3.53 11.56
CA ALA A 60 3.65 -4.07 12.62
C ALA A 60 4.24 -5.45 12.27
N ARG A 61 3.53 -6.26 11.46
CA ARG A 61 3.97 -7.59 11.03
C ARG A 61 5.15 -7.55 10.04
N LEU A 62 5.39 -6.40 9.40
CA LEU A 62 6.50 -6.20 8.45
C LEU A 62 7.65 -5.37 9.03
N ALA A 63 7.51 -4.83 10.25
CA ALA A 63 8.45 -3.86 10.81
C ALA A 63 9.87 -4.43 10.97
N ASP A 64 10.02 -5.61 11.58
CA ASP A 64 11.34 -6.21 11.81
C ASP A 64 12.07 -6.53 10.51
N ASP A 65 11.35 -7.07 9.51
CA ASP A 65 11.93 -7.34 8.20
C ASP A 65 12.31 -6.04 7.48
N LEU A 66 11.50 -5.00 7.59
CA LEU A 66 11.80 -3.68 7.02
C LEU A 66 13.06 -3.08 7.66
N ILE A 67 13.18 -3.07 8.99
CA ILE A 67 14.37 -2.59 9.71
C ILE A 67 15.60 -3.36 9.26
N ARG A 68 15.53 -4.69 9.21
CA ARG A 68 16.63 -5.54 8.76
C ARG A 68 17.06 -5.18 7.33
N ARG A 69 16.12 -5.02 6.42
CA ARG A 69 16.40 -4.67 5.01
C ARG A 69 17.03 -3.31 4.87
N LEU A 70 16.43 -2.28 5.47
CA LEU A 70 17.01 -0.92 5.46
C LEU A 70 18.42 -0.92 6.08
N SER A 71 18.64 -1.69 7.14
CA SER A 71 19.96 -1.80 7.79
C SER A 71 21.04 -2.39 6.87
N MET A 72 20.69 -3.29 5.95
CA MET A 72 21.64 -3.80 4.96
C MET A 72 22.12 -2.72 3.98
N TYR A 73 21.27 -1.74 3.67
CA TYR A 73 21.61 -0.61 2.79
C TYR A 73 22.32 0.55 3.49
N LYS A 74 22.39 0.53 4.83
CA LYS A 74 22.94 1.62 5.66
C LYS A 74 24.46 1.83 5.48
N LEU A 75 25.19 0.93 4.82
CA LEU A 75 26.66 0.99 4.77
C LEU A 75 27.18 2.41 4.44
N ARG A 76 27.90 3.00 5.41
CA ARG A 76 28.45 4.38 5.40
C ARG A 76 27.44 5.54 5.49
N SER A 77 26.13 5.28 5.45
CA SER A 77 25.10 6.28 5.72
C SER A 77 25.02 6.56 7.21
N LYS A 78 25.13 7.82 7.61
CA LYS A 78 24.96 8.27 8.99
C LYS A 78 23.48 8.39 9.32
N VAL A 79 22.84 7.23 9.49
CA VAL A 79 21.44 7.11 9.87
C VAL A 79 21.25 6.15 11.04
N ALA A 80 20.19 6.32 11.83
CA ALA A 80 19.75 5.33 12.81
C ALA A 80 18.28 4.99 12.58
N LEU A 81 17.94 3.71 12.77
CA LEU A 81 16.59 3.15 12.62
C LEU A 81 16.20 2.58 13.97
N GLU A 82 15.10 3.07 14.54
CA GLU A 82 14.63 2.65 15.86
C GLU A 82 13.12 2.42 15.81
N ALA A 83 12.65 1.24 16.22
CA ALA A 83 11.23 1.03 16.47
C ALA A 83 10.84 1.78 17.75
N VAL A 84 9.83 2.64 17.66
CA VAL A 84 9.35 3.44 18.79
C VAL A 84 7.93 3.06 19.15
N ASP A 85 7.65 2.99 20.45
CA ASP A 85 6.28 2.83 20.95
C ASP A 85 5.55 4.17 20.80
N MET A 86 4.81 4.29 19.71
CA MET A 86 4.07 5.49 19.34
C MET A 86 2.70 5.07 18.83
N PRO A 87 1.62 5.33 19.58
CA PRO A 87 0.28 5.02 19.11
C PRO A 87 -0.08 5.89 17.92
N VAL A 88 -0.95 5.35 17.05
CA VAL A 88 -1.44 6.05 15.86
C VAL A 88 -2.96 6.01 15.88
N ALA A 89 -3.58 7.18 15.94
CA ALA A 89 -4.99 7.33 15.68
C ALA A 89 -5.21 7.62 14.20
N ARG A 90 -6.38 7.22 13.69
CA ARG A 90 -6.84 7.58 12.36
C ARG A 90 -8.32 7.92 12.42
N GLY A 91 -8.77 8.78 11.53
CA GLY A 91 -10.18 9.10 11.44
C GLY A 91 -10.59 9.83 10.18
N THR A 92 -11.89 9.88 9.93
CA THR A 92 -12.50 10.50 8.74
C THR A 92 -13.27 11.78 9.06
N GLY A 93 -13.53 12.05 10.33
CA GLY A 93 -14.10 13.31 10.82
C GLY A 93 -13.14 14.50 10.75
N PRO A 94 -13.48 15.64 11.37
CA PRO A 94 -12.61 16.80 11.44
C PRO A 94 -11.22 16.44 11.98
N ALA A 95 -10.18 16.82 11.23
CA ALA A 95 -8.80 16.53 11.60
C ALA A 95 -8.40 17.32 12.86
N PRO A 96 -7.92 16.67 13.93
CA PRO A 96 -7.35 17.36 15.09
C PRO A 96 -6.10 18.16 14.71
N GLU A 97 -5.74 19.13 15.55
CA GLU A 97 -4.47 19.85 15.39
C GLU A 97 -3.28 18.87 15.42
N GLY A 98 -2.34 19.05 14.48
CA GLY A 98 -1.19 18.16 14.32
C GLY A 98 -1.48 16.85 13.59
N ALA A 99 -2.73 16.56 13.22
CA ALA A 99 -3.04 15.42 12.36
C ALA A 99 -2.51 15.64 10.93
N VAL A 100 -2.13 14.54 10.29
CA VAL A 100 -1.62 14.51 8.93
C VAL A 100 -2.68 13.87 8.03
N ALA A 101 -3.05 14.53 6.93
CA ALA A 101 -3.94 13.93 5.94
C ALA A 101 -3.32 12.64 5.37
N ASP A 102 -4.12 11.58 5.19
CA ASP A 102 -3.61 10.32 4.64
C ASP A 102 -3.22 10.53 3.15
N PRO A 103 -1.94 10.36 2.79
CA PRO A 103 -1.44 10.75 1.48
C PRO A 103 -1.89 9.81 0.35
N ARG A 104 -2.55 8.69 0.67
CA ARG A 104 -2.99 7.71 -0.32
C ARG A 104 -4.28 8.14 -1.01
N HIS A 105 -5.24 8.63 -0.23
CA HIS A 105 -6.55 9.04 -0.73
C HIS A 105 -7.29 9.91 0.31
N PRO A 106 -7.95 11.02 -0.07
CA PRO A 106 -8.67 11.89 0.86
C PRO A 106 -9.76 11.19 1.69
N ALA A 107 -10.41 10.16 1.13
CA ALA A 107 -11.44 9.40 1.85
C ALA A 107 -10.89 8.62 3.05
N LEU A 108 -9.57 8.40 3.15
CA LEU A 108 -8.95 7.81 4.33
C LEU A 108 -8.78 8.81 5.47
N GLY A 109 -9.12 10.08 5.25
CA GLY A 109 -9.11 11.14 6.25
C GLY A 109 -7.70 11.48 6.71
N TRP A 110 -7.44 11.30 8.01
CA TRP A 110 -6.21 11.73 8.66
C TRP A 110 -5.62 10.68 9.59
N ARG A 111 -4.36 10.90 9.96
CA ARG A 111 -3.59 10.14 10.94
C ARG A 111 -3.02 11.07 11.99
N HIS A 112 -2.96 10.62 13.24
CA HIS A 112 -2.42 11.39 14.35
C HIS A 112 -1.44 10.52 15.14
N TYR A 113 -0.20 10.99 15.24
CA TYR A 113 0.93 10.24 15.79
C TYR A 113 1.15 10.63 17.26
N GLY A 114 1.35 9.64 18.14
CA GLY A 114 1.49 9.84 19.58
C GLY A 114 0.15 9.87 20.33
N VAL A 115 -0.97 9.69 19.62
CA VAL A 115 -2.31 9.62 20.19
C VAL A 115 -2.96 8.30 19.79
N ALA A 116 -3.60 7.63 20.74
CA ALA A 116 -4.42 6.46 20.47
C ALA A 116 -5.87 6.89 20.22
N GLY A 117 -6.55 6.21 19.30
CA GLY A 117 -7.96 6.48 19.05
C GLY A 117 -8.53 5.63 17.92
N ASP A 118 -9.82 5.38 18.01
CA ASP A 118 -10.65 4.77 16.97
C ASP A 118 -11.94 5.59 16.89
N ASP A 119 -12.27 6.09 15.70
CA ASP A 119 -13.49 6.85 15.46
C ASP A 119 -14.65 5.96 14.99
N GLY A 120 -14.46 4.63 14.97
CA GLY A 120 -15.46 3.66 14.57
C GLY A 120 -15.67 3.57 13.05
N THR A 121 -14.80 4.22 12.26
CA THR A 121 -14.87 4.16 10.80
C THR A 121 -14.77 2.71 10.29
N ASP A 122 -15.66 2.34 9.37
CA ASP A 122 -15.51 1.13 8.57
C ASP A 122 -14.45 1.36 7.48
N TRP A 123 -13.21 1.02 7.82
CA TRP A 123 -12.07 1.19 6.93
C TRP A 123 -12.14 0.28 5.70
N ASP A 124 -12.77 -0.88 5.82
CA ASP A 124 -12.88 -1.84 4.73
C ASP A 124 -13.87 -1.33 3.69
N ALA A 125 -14.98 -0.71 4.12
CA ALA A 125 -15.90 -0.03 3.22
C ALA A 125 -15.20 1.07 2.39
N ILE A 126 -14.39 1.92 3.03
CA ILE A 126 -13.63 2.96 2.33
C ILE A 126 -12.61 2.35 1.36
N ARG A 127 -11.86 1.34 1.81
CA ARG A 127 -10.87 0.66 0.97
C ARG A 127 -11.51 0.03 -0.24
N VAL A 128 -12.61 -0.69 -0.07
CA VAL A 128 -13.33 -1.35 -1.17
C VAL A 128 -13.89 -0.32 -2.15
N ALA A 129 -14.56 0.72 -1.65
CA ALA A 129 -15.16 1.77 -2.49
C ALA A 129 -14.11 2.52 -3.34
N HIS A 130 -12.88 2.65 -2.84
CA HIS A 130 -11.80 3.36 -3.52
C HIS A 130 -10.69 2.45 -4.05
N CYS A 131 -10.88 1.13 -4.04
CA CYS A 131 -9.90 0.11 -4.42
C CYS A 131 -8.50 0.39 -3.80
N ILE A 132 -8.46 0.60 -2.48
CA ILE A 132 -7.23 0.88 -1.72
C ILE A 132 -6.76 -0.44 -1.08
N PRO A 133 -5.60 -0.97 -1.49
CA PRO A 133 -5.13 -2.26 -1.00
C PRO A 133 -4.65 -2.20 0.44
N GLU A 134 -4.72 -3.34 1.13
CA GLU A 134 -4.17 -3.55 2.46
C GLU A 134 -2.97 -4.49 2.44
N THR A 135 -1.98 -4.13 3.27
CA THR A 135 -0.77 -4.90 3.53
C THR A 135 -1.12 -6.31 3.99
N LEU A 136 -0.51 -7.32 3.35
CA LEU A 136 -0.71 -8.75 3.61
C LEU A 136 -2.11 -9.31 3.26
N VAL A 137 -2.96 -8.51 2.61
CA VAL A 137 -4.24 -8.96 2.03
C VAL A 137 -4.15 -8.91 0.51
N GLU A 138 -4.12 -7.70 -0.08
CA GLU A 138 -3.87 -7.52 -1.52
C GLU A 138 -2.39 -7.29 -1.84
N LEU A 139 -1.61 -6.79 -0.87
CA LEU A 139 -0.18 -6.56 -1.02
C LEU A 139 0.63 -7.71 -0.42
N ILE A 140 1.09 -8.62 -1.27
CA ILE A 140 1.81 -9.83 -0.89
C ILE A 140 3.30 -9.65 -1.18
N PRO A 141 4.17 -9.68 -0.15
CA PRO A 141 5.61 -9.58 -0.34
C PRO A 141 6.16 -10.63 -1.31
N ASN A 142 7.06 -10.20 -2.20
CA ASN A 142 7.68 -10.97 -3.29
C ASN A 142 6.74 -11.38 -4.44
N ASP A 143 5.44 -11.11 -4.36
CA ASP A 143 4.48 -11.47 -5.40
C ASP A 143 3.87 -10.25 -6.11
N THR A 144 3.39 -9.27 -5.35
CA THR A 144 2.68 -8.11 -5.92
C THR A 144 3.59 -7.19 -6.74
N TYR A 145 3.10 -6.73 -7.89
CA TYR A 145 3.67 -5.58 -8.62
C TYR A 145 2.91 -4.31 -8.28
N ILE A 146 3.63 -3.25 -7.89
CA ILE A 146 3.01 -2.04 -7.35
C ILE A 146 2.06 -1.31 -8.32
N LEU A 147 2.30 -1.38 -9.63
CA LEU A 147 1.41 -0.75 -10.61
C LEU A 147 0.09 -1.53 -10.79
N GLU A 148 0.14 -2.86 -10.68
CA GLU A 148 -1.07 -3.69 -10.63
C GLU A 148 -1.86 -3.46 -9.33
N ALA A 149 -1.18 -3.05 -8.26
CA ALA A 149 -1.80 -2.72 -6.97
C ALA A 149 -2.25 -1.25 -6.84
N GLY A 150 -2.23 -0.47 -7.93
CA GLY A 150 -2.76 0.89 -7.94
C GLY A 150 -1.87 1.95 -7.29
N PHE A 151 -0.57 1.67 -7.06
CA PHE A 151 0.34 2.65 -6.45
C PHE A 151 0.41 3.96 -7.23
N GLU A 152 0.34 3.95 -8.56
CA GLU A 152 0.31 5.20 -9.32
C GLU A 152 -0.95 6.02 -9.02
N ARG A 153 -2.12 5.37 -9.02
CA ARG A 153 -3.41 6.01 -8.75
C ARG A 153 -3.49 6.57 -7.33
N LEU A 154 -2.83 5.90 -6.38
CA LEU A 154 -2.83 6.22 -4.95
C LEU A 154 -1.56 6.98 -4.51
N HIS A 155 -0.86 7.61 -5.46
CA HIS A 155 0.30 8.46 -5.18
C HIS A 155 1.45 7.77 -4.43
N GLY A 156 1.59 6.45 -4.57
CA GLY A 156 2.60 5.60 -3.92
C GLY A 156 3.92 5.45 -4.69
N VAL A 157 4.03 6.02 -5.89
CA VAL A 157 5.24 5.96 -6.73
C VAL A 157 5.42 7.28 -7.48
N ASP A 158 6.64 7.79 -7.51
CA ASP A 158 7.04 8.93 -8.33
C ASP A 158 7.90 8.44 -9.49
N PHE A 159 7.49 8.76 -10.72
CA PHE A 159 8.25 8.43 -11.94
C PHE A 159 9.27 9.50 -12.34
N ARG A 160 9.28 10.64 -11.65
CA ARG A 160 10.16 11.78 -11.92
C ARG A 160 11.32 11.88 -10.92
N LYS A 161 11.30 11.09 -9.84
CA LYS A 161 12.40 11.04 -8.87
C LYS A 161 13.62 10.30 -9.43
N GLY A 162 14.74 10.45 -8.71
CA GLY A 162 15.98 9.71 -8.98
C GLY A 162 15.87 8.20 -8.75
N CYS A 163 16.97 7.50 -8.96
CA CYS A 163 17.01 6.04 -8.92
C CYS A 163 16.60 5.46 -7.56
N TYR A 164 15.87 4.34 -7.59
CA TYR A 164 15.58 3.51 -6.42
C TYR A 164 15.59 2.02 -6.78
N VAL A 165 15.71 1.16 -5.76
CA VAL A 165 15.78 -0.30 -5.96
C VAL A 165 14.49 -0.82 -6.64
N GLY A 166 14.64 -1.57 -7.73
CA GLY A 166 13.50 -2.14 -8.48
C GLY A 166 12.81 -1.18 -9.45
N GLN A 167 13.32 0.04 -9.62
CA GLN A 167 12.72 1.05 -10.52
C GLN A 167 12.66 0.59 -11.98
N GLU A 168 13.66 -0.15 -12.48
CA GLU A 168 13.72 -0.54 -13.90
C GLU A 168 12.48 -1.32 -14.36
N VAL A 169 12.03 -2.27 -13.54
CA VAL A 169 10.84 -3.08 -13.84
C VAL A 169 9.59 -2.21 -13.76
N THR A 170 9.48 -1.37 -12.73
CA THR A 170 8.35 -0.44 -12.56
C THR A 170 8.23 0.55 -13.73
N ALA A 171 9.34 1.17 -14.15
CA ALA A 171 9.39 2.08 -15.29
C ALA A 171 9.07 1.37 -16.61
N ARG A 172 9.55 0.14 -16.80
CA ARG A 172 9.20 -0.67 -17.97
C ARG A 172 7.71 -0.96 -18.03
N MET A 173 7.10 -1.36 -16.91
CA MET A 173 5.65 -1.60 -16.83
C MET A 173 4.86 -0.33 -17.17
N LYS A 174 5.30 0.84 -16.70
CA LYS A 174 4.63 2.12 -16.97
C LYS A 174 4.68 2.54 -18.44
N HIS A 175 5.84 2.40 -19.09
CA HIS A 175 6.08 3.04 -20.39
C HIS A 175 6.09 2.08 -21.58
N LYS A 176 6.28 0.78 -21.35
CA LYS A 176 6.47 -0.21 -22.43
C LYS A 176 5.47 -1.36 -22.38
N THR A 177 4.54 -1.35 -21.42
CA THR A 177 3.61 -2.47 -21.24
C THR A 177 2.21 -1.92 -21.02
N GLU A 178 1.26 -2.49 -21.74
CA GLU A 178 -0.15 -2.31 -21.42
C GLU A 178 -0.46 -3.10 -20.14
N LEU A 179 -0.96 -2.41 -19.11
CA LEU A 179 -1.27 -3.02 -17.83
C LEU A 179 -2.58 -3.85 -17.94
N ARG A 180 -2.43 -5.14 -18.27
CA ARG A 180 -3.56 -6.06 -18.52
C ARG A 180 -4.18 -6.67 -17.28
N LYS A 181 -3.52 -6.52 -16.13
CA LYS A 181 -3.98 -7.04 -14.84
C LYS A 181 -3.87 -5.97 -13.77
N GLY A 182 -4.71 -6.04 -12.76
CA GLY A 182 -4.64 -5.14 -11.64
C GLY A 182 -5.80 -5.30 -10.67
N LEU A 183 -5.71 -4.54 -9.59
CA LEU A 183 -6.78 -4.39 -8.61
C LEU A 183 -7.90 -3.53 -9.19
N THR A 184 -9.12 -4.04 -9.08
CA THR A 184 -10.35 -3.34 -9.40
C THR A 184 -11.40 -3.63 -8.33
N THR A 185 -12.44 -2.81 -8.27
CA THR A 185 -13.62 -3.11 -7.46
C THR A 185 -14.68 -3.77 -8.33
N LEU A 186 -15.27 -4.86 -7.83
CA LEU A 186 -16.37 -5.59 -8.45
C LEU A 186 -17.59 -5.55 -7.53
N ARG A 187 -18.79 -5.67 -8.09
CA ARG A 187 -19.98 -6.03 -7.30
C ARG A 187 -19.84 -7.48 -6.87
N ILE A 188 -20.28 -7.79 -5.66
CA ILE A 188 -20.37 -9.15 -5.13
C ILE A 188 -21.73 -9.38 -4.47
N ASP A 189 -22.39 -10.46 -4.86
CA ASP A 189 -23.55 -11.01 -4.18
C ASP A 189 -23.14 -12.30 -3.45
N GLY A 190 -23.40 -12.33 -2.15
CA GLY A 190 -22.79 -13.29 -1.22
C GLY A 190 -21.41 -12.85 -0.73
N ALA A 191 -20.61 -13.83 -0.26
CA ALA A 191 -19.26 -13.61 0.22
C ALA A 191 -18.38 -14.82 -0.09
N ALA A 192 -17.08 -14.58 -0.26
CA ALA A 192 -16.09 -15.61 -0.48
C ALA A 192 -14.88 -15.42 0.45
N PRO A 193 -14.17 -16.47 0.87
CA PRO A 193 -12.89 -16.30 1.57
C PRO A 193 -11.91 -15.44 0.76
N ILE A 194 -11.11 -14.63 1.46
CA ILE A 194 -10.01 -13.87 0.84
C ILE A 194 -9.06 -14.85 0.13
N GLY A 195 -8.65 -14.53 -1.09
CA GLY A 195 -7.81 -15.38 -1.92
C GLY A 195 -8.59 -16.40 -2.76
N THR A 196 -9.92 -16.40 -2.72
CA THR A 196 -10.72 -17.31 -3.56
C THR A 196 -10.56 -16.96 -5.05
N PRO A 197 -10.26 -17.95 -5.92
CA PRO A 197 -10.19 -17.73 -7.35
C PRO A 197 -11.55 -17.26 -7.92
N ILE A 198 -11.51 -16.24 -8.76
CA ILE A 198 -12.65 -15.79 -9.56
C ILE A 198 -12.62 -16.55 -10.87
N THR A 199 -13.73 -17.17 -11.24
CA THR A 199 -13.92 -17.89 -12.50
C THR A 199 -14.99 -17.25 -13.37
N ALA A 200 -14.77 -17.30 -14.69
CA ALA A 200 -15.75 -16.94 -15.72
C ALA A 200 -15.73 -18.05 -16.79
N GLU A 201 -16.89 -18.58 -17.16
CA GLU A 201 -17.00 -19.68 -18.14
C GLU A 201 -16.06 -20.88 -17.83
N GLY A 202 -15.89 -21.20 -16.55
CA GLY A 202 -15.02 -22.29 -16.09
C GLY A 202 -13.51 -22.01 -16.15
N ARG A 203 -13.09 -20.76 -16.42
CA ARG A 203 -11.68 -20.35 -16.44
C ARG A 203 -11.40 -19.36 -15.32
N GLU A 204 -10.23 -19.48 -14.69
CA GLU A 204 -9.78 -18.49 -13.71
C GLU A 204 -9.44 -17.15 -14.40
N VAL A 205 -10.02 -16.08 -13.86
CA VAL A 205 -9.88 -14.70 -14.37
C VAL A 205 -9.26 -13.75 -13.35
N GLY A 206 -9.17 -14.16 -12.08
CA GLY A 206 -8.60 -13.35 -11.01
C GLY A 206 -8.79 -13.96 -9.63
N THR A 207 -8.70 -13.11 -8.61
CA THR A 207 -8.80 -13.50 -7.20
C THR A 207 -9.54 -12.42 -6.43
N VAL A 208 -10.46 -12.81 -5.54
CA VAL A 208 -11.22 -11.91 -4.66
C VAL A 208 -10.51 -11.69 -3.33
N PHE A 209 -10.57 -10.48 -2.78
CA PHE A 209 -9.93 -10.10 -1.53
C PHE A 209 -10.92 -9.42 -0.57
N THR A 210 -10.60 -8.21 -0.08
CA THR A 210 -11.44 -7.46 0.86
C THR A 210 -12.84 -7.23 0.28
N GLN A 211 -13.88 -7.47 1.08
CA GLN A 211 -15.28 -7.32 0.72
C GLN A 211 -15.99 -6.43 1.73
N SER A 212 -16.80 -5.48 1.24
CA SER A 212 -17.67 -4.65 2.07
C SER A 212 -18.78 -4.02 1.21
N GLY A 213 -19.97 -3.84 1.80
CA GLY A 213 -21.07 -3.13 1.14
C GLY A 213 -21.54 -3.73 -0.20
N GLY A 214 -21.48 -5.05 -0.38
CA GLY A 214 -21.82 -5.71 -1.65
C GLY A 214 -20.81 -5.46 -2.77
N GLN A 215 -19.59 -5.04 -2.41
CA GLN A 215 -18.46 -4.85 -3.31
C GLN A 215 -17.23 -5.61 -2.81
N ALA A 216 -16.30 -5.88 -3.72
CA ALA A 216 -15.05 -6.55 -3.41
C ALA A 216 -13.87 -5.94 -4.18
N ILE A 217 -12.71 -5.83 -3.53
CA ILE A 217 -11.44 -5.65 -4.23
C ILE A 217 -11.05 -7.00 -4.84
N ALA A 218 -10.69 -7.00 -6.11
CA ALA A 218 -10.25 -8.18 -6.83
C ALA A 218 -9.02 -7.86 -7.69
N HIS A 219 -8.06 -8.78 -7.75
CA HIS A 219 -7.00 -8.73 -8.77
C HIS A 219 -7.47 -9.55 -9.97
N VAL A 220 -7.61 -8.92 -11.14
CA VAL A 220 -8.18 -9.58 -12.31
C VAL A 220 -7.35 -9.30 -13.56
N ARG A 221 -7.51 -10.17 -14.55
CA ARG A 221 -7.20 -9.85 -15.94
C ARG A 221 -8.30 -8.98 -16.51
N HIS A 222 -8.01 -7.72 -16.82
CA HIS A 222 -9.00 -6.75 -17.30
C HIS A 222 -9.71 -7.24 -18.57
N ASP A 223 -8.98 -7.92 -19.46
CA ASP A 223 -9.50 -8.50 -20.71
C ASP A 223 -10.41 -9.73 -20.52
N ARG A 224 -10.55 -10.22 -19.28
CA ARG A 224 -11.34 -11.42 -18.95
C ARG A 224 -12.46 -11.15 -17.95
N VAL A 225 -12.64 -9.90 -17.54
CA VAL A 225 -13.75 -9.50 -16.69
C VAL A 225 -15.05 -9.67 -17.48
N ALA A 226 -16.02 -10.38 -16.91
CA ALA A 226 -17.30 -10.71 -17.54
C ALA A 226 -18.48 -10.39 -16.60
N PRO A 227 -19.72 -10.26 -17.11
CA PRO A 227 -20.90 -9.99 -16.28
C PRO A 227 -21.20 -11.07 -15.24
N ASP A 228 -20.92 -12.33 -15.58
CA ASP A 228 -21.25 -13.50 -14.75
C ASP A 228 -19.97 -14.22 -14.30
N MET A 229 -19.39 -13.76 -13.19
CA MET A 229 -18.23 -14.38 -12.56
C MET A 229 -18.61 -15.03 -11.23
N GLN A 230 -17.81 -15.99 -10.77
CA GLN A 230 -18.04 -16.72 -9.52
C GLN A 230 -16.76 -16.84 -8.70
N ALA A 231 -16.87 -16.71 -7.37
CA ALA A 231 -15.82 -17.05 -6.42
C ALA A 231 -16.44 -17.87 -5.28
N GLY A 232 -16.20 -19.18 -5.27
CA GLY A 232 -16.97 -20.10 -4.43
C GLY A 232 -18.46 -20.00 -4.77
N GLU A 233 -19.31 -19.77 -3.77
CA GLU A 233 -20.76 -19.58 -3.94
C GLU A 233 -21.15 -18.13 -4.28
N ALA A 234 -20.21 -17.18 -4.20
CA ALA A 234 -20.49 -15.77 -4.46
C ALA A 234 -20.50 -15.46 -5.96
N ARG A 235 -21.37 -14.54 -6.37
CA ARG A 235 -21.46 -14.05 -7.75
C ARG A 235 -20.81 -12.68 -7.85
N LEU A 236 -20.00 -12.46 -8.88
CA LEU A 236 -19.31 -11.20 -9.12
C LEU A 236 -19.65 -10.64 -10.50
N SER A 237 -19.72 -9.32 -10.58
CA SER A 237 -19.93 -8.58 -11.84
C SER A 237 -19.18 -7.24 -11.81
N PRO A 238 -18.93 -6.61 -12.97
CA PRO A 238 -18.38 -5.26 -13.03
C PRO A 238 -19.28 -4.25 -12.29
N LEU A 239 -18.67 -3.18 -11.75
CA LEU A 239 -19.38 -2.01 -11.23
C LEU A 239 -20.13 -1.22 -12.31
#